data_AF-A0A556TNN1-F1
#
_entry.id   AF-A0A556TNN1-F1
#
_cell.length_a   1.000
_cell.length_b   1.000
_cell.length_c   1.000
_cell.angle_alpha   90.00
_cell.angle_beta   90.00
_cell.angle_gamma   90.00
#
_symmetry.space_group_name_H-M   'P 1'
#
loop_
_entity.id
_entity.type
_entity.pdbx_description
1 polymer ?
#
loop_
_entity_poly.entity_id
_entity_poly.type
_entity_poly.pdbx_seq_one_letter_code
_entity_poly.pdbx_strand_id
1 'polypeptide(L)'
;MIAIQVFIALWSAGVFLQEGTCSVQINGPVRLAKIVGFIWENCGKSDDPAVLKSLNLSPDPIQIPGDLTADASGSTSVPLVSPLAVNITLEKEVAGFWVKVPCVEEVGSCHYQDICDILDELIPPGQDCPEPLHTYGLPCHCPFKAGEYSLPESVFSLPKMDLPFWLTNGQYRVHGVMENSDGKELGCLKKKETKNETTLKEINNTHDGGGKCTSAEKGFDPESLLEKYEWQLKVLDKVLAASGNEERNQLLKDHQDGELCVLVSTLAEMVKTETAAELNAVYENQVKSSMEQHQREVEELRNLHAEERNAVQEAYTAVESALKEQIEELTADLKLFTALKQRVKESTLKRDLQRNIQTHGSPGEFWEQEQESLLIVIEMKSERLQEQGSKLRQMEALVEKNLALEDQVLQVLQQNEDLRVRIDNYQTLIHQLSKEQNELQEALEKQTLQSQKLSQEKEELLFKLLHRRDSCSFHINSVVPAEVSQS
;
A
#
# COMPACT_ATOMS: atom_id res chain seq x y z
N MET A 1 -38.51 -64.39 -27.61
CA MET A 1 -39.39 -63.34 -27.05
C MET A 1 -39.06 -63.10 -25.56
N ILE A 2 -37.79 -62.87 -25.20
CA ILE A 2 -37.34 -62.54 -23.83
C ILE A 2 -36.18 -61.51 -23.83
N ALA A 3 -35.43 -61.33 -24.92
CA ALA A 3 -34.29 -60.40 -24.97
C ALA A 3 -34.65 -58.91 -25.23
N ILE A 4 -35.91 -58.56 -25.52
CA ILE A 4 -36.31 -57.17 -25.85
C ILE A 4 -36.97 -56.44 -24.66
N GLN A 5 -37.34 -57.15 -23.59
CA GLN A 5 -37.87 -56.50 -22.38
C GLN A 5 -36.81 -56.13 -21.33
N VAL A 6 -35.56 -56.57 -21.50
CA VAL A 6 -34.47 -56.22 -20.56
C VAL A 6 -33.77 -54.90 -20.94
N PHE A 7 -33.88 -54.44 -22.20
CA PHE A 7 -33.23 -53.20 -22.65
C PHE A 7 -34.03 -51.91 -22.44
N ILE A 8 -35.33 -52.00 -22.10
CA ILE A 8 -36.17 -50.82 -21.81
C ILE A 8 -36.10 -50.42 -20.32
N ALA A 9 -35.75 -51.35 -19.43
CA ALA A 9 -35.58 -51.06 -18.00
C ALA A 9 -34.22 -50.40 -17.65
N LEU A 10 -33.22 -50.48 -18.54
CA LEU A 10 -31.91 -49.85 -18.34
C LEU A 10 -31.75 -48.49 -19.06
N TRP A 11 -32.75 -48.04 -19.80
CA TRP A 11 -32.79 -46.71 -20.45
C TRP A 11 -33.79 -45.72 -19.81
N SER A 12 -34.36 -46.06 -18.66
CA SER A 12 -35.21 -45.17 -17.85
C SER A 12 -34.59 -44.77 -16.49
N ALA A 13 -33.33 -45.14 -16.25
CA ALA A 13 -32.53 -44.70 -15.09
C ALA A 13 -31.29 -43.87 -15.48
N GLY A 14 -31.28 -43.33 -16.71
CA GLY A 14 -30.17 -42.55 -17.29
C GLY A 14 -30.56 -41.16 -17.81
N VAL A 15 -31.67 -40.60 -17.31
CA VAL A 15 -32.06 -39.20 -17.56
C VAL A 15 -32.53 -38.64 -16.22
N PHE A 16 -32.05 -37.43 -15.89
CA PHE A 16 -32.17 -36.71 -14.61
C PHE A 16 -31.07 -36.95 -13.56
N LEU A 17 -29.81 -36.94 -14.01
CA LEU A 17 -28.79 -36.14 -13.32
C LEU A 17 -28.72 -34.79 -14.04
N GLN A 18 -29.69 -33.94 -13.72
CA GLN A 18 -29.58 -32.51 -13.94
C GLN A 18 -29.23 -31.93 -12.57
N GLU A 19 -28.12 -31.21 -12.51
CA GLU A 19 -27.72 -30.37 -11.39
C GLU A 19 -28.86 -29.39 -11.07
N GLY A 20 -29.75 -29.82 -10.19
CA GLY A 20 -30.68 -28.95 -9.48
C GLY A 20 -29.91 -28.25 -8.39
N THR A 21 -29.11 -27.26 -8.75
CA THR A 21 -28.74 -26.22 -7.81
C THR A 21 -30.04 -25.64 -7.26
N CYS A 22 -30.27 -25.77 -5.95
CA CYS A 22 -31.30 -24.97 -5.29
C CYS A 22 -30.87 -23.51 -5.37
N SER A 23 -31.28 -22.86 -6.45
CA SER A 23 -31.38 -21.41 -6.51
C SER A 23 -32.53 -21.02 -5.59
N VAL A 24 -32.20 -20.63 -4.36
CA VAL A 24 -33.12 -19.84 -3.56
C VAL A 24 -33.28 -18.51 -4.29
N GLN A 25 -34.37 -18.38 -5.05
CA GLN A 25 -34.82 -17.09 -5.57
C GLN A 25 -35.29 -16.24 -4.40
N ILE A 26 -34.37 -15.47 -3.83
CA ILE A 26 -34.69 -14.32 -2.99
C ILE A 26 -35.24 -13.24 -3.91
N ASN A 27 -36.55 -13.30 -4.21
CA ASN A 27 -37.28 -12.19 -4.81
C ASN A 27 -37.54 -11.12 -3.75
N GLY A 28 -36.49 -10.38 -3.42
CA GLY A 28 -36.55 -9.06 -2.81
C GLY A 28 -35.49 -8.20 -3.48
N PRO A 29 -35.70 -6.89 -3.66
CA PRO A 29 -34.63 -6.01 -4.11
C PRO A 29 -33.60 -5.97 -2.97
N VAL A 30 -32.65 -6.90 -2.99
CA VAL A 30 -31.40 -6.71 -2.24
C VAL A 30 -30.73 -5.56 -2.96
N ARG A 31 -30.94 -4.34 -2.45
CA ARG A 31 -30.01 -3.25 -2.71
C ARG A 31 -28.69 -3.70 -2.11
N LEU A 32 -27.88 -4.42 -2.89
CA LEU A 32 -26.43 -4.31 -2.76
C LEU A 32 -26.16 -2.82 -2.99
N ALA A 33 -26.13 -2.06 -1.89
CA ALA A 33 -25.53 -0.76 -1.95
C ALA A 33 -24.08 -1.00 -2.37
N LYS A 34 -23.76 -0.60 -3.59
CA LYS A 34 -22.39 -0.47 -4.07
C LYS A 34 -21.75 0.62 -3.20
N ILE A 35 -21.27 0.26 -2.02
CA ILE A 35 -20.59 1.18 -1.08
C ILE A 35 -19.10 0.93 -1.20
N VAL A 36 -18.55 1.14 -2.39
CA VAL A 36 -17.14 1.49 -2.56
C VAL A 36 -17.14 2.43 -3.75
N GLY A 37 -17.14 3.72 -3.41
CA GLY A 37 -17.09 4.84 -4.33
C GLY A 37 -16.00 5.78 -3.81
N PHE A 38 -15.29 6.47 -4.68
CA PHE A 38 -14.50 7.66 -4.29
C PHE A 38 -15.43 8.66 -3.57
N ILE A 39 -15.18 8.93 -2.27
CA ILE A 39 -16.01 9.86 -1.46
C ILE A 39 -15.13 10.94 -0.84
N TRP A 40 -15.55 12.20 -1.02
CA TRP A 40 -14.84 13.38 -0.53
C TRP A 40 -15.82 14.38 0.11
N GLU A 41 -15.27 15.32 0.89
CA GLU A 41 -15.98 16.48 1.42
C GLU A 41 -15.02 17.67 1.62
N ASN A 42 -15.56 18.90 1.60
CA ASN A 42 -14.81 20.07 2.06
C ASN A 42 -14.69 20.00 3.59
N CYS A 43 -13.46 20.09 4.11
CA CYS A 43 -13.17 20.06 5.55
C CYS A 43 -12.91 21.43 6.17
N GLY A 44 -12.84 22.44 5.31
CA GLY A 44 -12.58 23.81 5.67
C GLY A 44 -13.71 24.43 6.48
N LYS A 45 -13.48 25.65 6.98
CA LYS A 45 -14.51 26.44 7.65
C LYS A 45 -15.54 26.91 6.63
N SER A 46 -16.73 27.27 7.10
CA SER A 46 -17.82 27.74 6.23
C SER A 46 -17.49 29.06 5.50
N ASP A 47 -16.51 29.80 5.98
CA ASP A 47 -16.04 31.07 5.42
C ASP A 47 -14.75 30.92 4.57
N ASP A 48 -14.29 29.69 4.34
CA ASP A 48 -13.12 29.46 3.50
C ASP A 48 -13.42 29.89 2.06
N PRO A 49 -12.53 30.68 1.45
CA PRO A 49 -12.83 31.33 0.19
C PRO A 49 -12.90 30.38 -1.00
N ALA A 50 -12.14 29.27 -1.00
CA ALA A 50 -12.09 28.27 -2.06
C ALA A 50 -12.84 26.99 -1.64
N VAL A 51 -13.88 26.65 -2.40
CA VAL A 51 -14.79 25.53 -2.10
C VAL A 51 -14.97 24.68 -3.35
N LEU A 52 -14.82 23.37 -3.21
CA LEU A 52 -15.11 22.40 -4.27
C LEU A 52 -16.61 22.08 -4.26
N LYS A 53 -17.24 22.12 -5.43
CA LYS A 53 -18.68 21.88 -5.62
C LYS A 53 -18.98 20.47 -6.10
N SER A 54 -18.22 19.99 -7.09
CA SER A 54 -18.30 18.62 -7.60
C SER A 54 -16.90 18.07 -7.88
N LEU A 55 -16.74 16.76 -7.70
CA LEU A 55 -15.57 16.01 -8.11
C LEU A 55 -15.98 14.55 -8.26
N ASN A 56 -15.85 14.00 -9.46
CA ASN A 56 -16.04 12.58 -9.71
C ASN A 56 -14.80 12.01 -10.41
N LEU A 57 -14.48 10.76 -10.07
CA LEU A 57 -13.38 10.00 -10.63
C LEU A 57 -13.90 8.61 -11.01
N SER A 58 -13.48 8.12 -12.18
CA SER A 58 -13.86 6.80 -12.70
C SER A 58 -12.72 6.23 -13.55
N PRO A 59 -12.44 4.91 -13.51
CA PRO A 59 -13.14 3.88 -12.73
C PRO A 59 -12.74 3.89 -11.24
N ASP A 60 -13.57 3.24 -10.42
CA ASP A 60 -13.24 2.88 -9.03
C ASP A 60 -13.18 1.34 -8.92
N PRO A 61 -12.03 0.74 -8.58
CA PRO A 61 -10.75 1.38 -8.21
C PRO A 61 -10.05 2.04 -9.40
N ILE A 62 -9.29 3.12 -9.11
CA ILE A 62 -8.43 3.79 -10.09
C ILE A 62 -7.34 2.82 -10.54
N GLN A 63 -7.11 2.72 -11.85
CA GLN A 63 -6.15 1.82 -12.46
C GLN A 63 -4.90 2.59 -12.91
N ILE A 64 -3.73 2.17 -12.42
CA ILE A 64 -2.43 2.75 -12.78
C ILE A 64 -1.53 1.61 -13.27
N PRO A 65 -1.05 1.62 -14.53
CA PRO A 65 -1.40 2.56 -15.60
C PRO A 65 -2.82 2.34 -16.14
N GLY A 66 -3.42 3.39 -16.74
CA GLY A 66 -4.77 3.30 -17.30
C GLY A 66 -5.40 4.66 -17.57
N ASP A 67 -6.59 4.66 -18.18
CA ASP A 67 -7.35 5.89 -18.41
C ASP A 67 -8.24 6.22 -17.19
N LEU A 68 -8.13 7.46 -16.73
CA LEU A 68 -8.92 8.04 -15.66
C LEU A 68 -9.87 9.09 -16.26
N THR A 69 -11.17 8.90 -16.03
CA THR A 69 -12.18 9.91 -16.34
C THR A 69 -12.45 10.75 -15.10
N ALA A 70 -12.33 12.07 -15.23
CA ALA A 70 -12.54 13.01 -14.13
C ALA A 70 -13.38 14.22 -14.56
N ASP A 71 -14.25 14.68 -13.68
CA ASP A 71 -14.90 15.99 -13.75
C ASP A 71 -14.77 16.69 -12.40
N ALA A 72 -14.62 18.02 -12.42
CA ALA A 72 -14.51 18.81 -11.20
C ALA A 72 -15.08 20.21 -11.41
N SER A 73 -15.77 20.72 -10.40
CA SER A 73 -16.19 22.12 -10.35
C SER A 73 -15.94 22.72 -8.98
N GLY A 74 -15.57 23.98 -8.94
CA GLY A 74 -15.24 24.70 -7.72
C GLY A 74 -15.38 26.20 -7.89
N SER A 75 -15.28 26.91 -6.79
CA SER A 75 -15.32 28.37 -6.79
C SER A 75 -14.37 28.93 -5.76
N THR A 76 -13.77 30.07 -6.06
CA THR A 76 -13.01 30.86 -5.09
C THR A 76 -13.51 32.30 -5.06
N SER A 77 -13.77 32.83 -3.86
CA SER A 77 -14.23 34.21 -3.66
C SER A 77 -13.09 35.23 -3.64
N VAL A 78 -11.84 34.78 -3.53
CA VAL A 78 -10.62 35.61 -3.54
C VAL A 78 -9.65 35.11 -4.61
N PRO A 79 -8.78 35.96 -5.17
CA PRO A 79 -7.73 35.49 -6.06
C PRO A 79 -6.73 34.61 -5.30
N LEU A 80 -6.35 33.47 -5.89
CA LEU A 80 -5.28 32.60 -5.38
C LEU A 80 -3.98 33.05 -6.02
N VAL A 81 -3.08 33.61 -5.20
CA VAL A 81 -1.85 34.28 -5.62
C VAL A 81 -0.64 33.59 -5.00
N SER A 82 0.53 33.67 -5.66
CA SER A 82 1.80 33.19 -5.09
C SER A 82 2.22 34.07 -3.89
N PRO A 83 2.81 33.50 -2.83
CA PRO A 83 3.00 32.06 -2.62
C PRO A 83 1.72 31.36 -2.17
N LEU A 84 1.40 30.24 -2.83
CA LEU A 84 0.23 29.42 -2.57
C LEU A 84 0.66 28.05 -2.04
N ALA A 85 0.61 27.87 -0.72
CA ALA A 85 1.08 26.66 -0.08
C ALA A 85 0.00 25.56 -0.12
N VAL A 86 0.41 24.31 -0.34
CA VAL A 86 -0.48 23.14 -0.29
C VAL A 86 0.11 22.06 0.60
N ASN A 87 -0.64 21.72 1.65
CA ASN A 87 -0.34 20.66 2.59
C ASN A 87 -1.11 19.39 2.21
N ILE A 88 -0.41 18.35 1.76
CA ILE A 88 -1.00 17.04 1.46
C ILE A 88 -0.64 16.05 2.56
N THR A 89 -1.65 15.35 3.08
CA THR A 89 -1.48 14.18 3.94
C THR A 89 -2.11 12.97 3.25
N LEU A 90 -1.27 12.00 2.88
CA LEU A 90 -1.67 10.75 2.27
C LEU A 90 -1.51 9.62 3.28
N GLU A 91 -2.55 8.81 3.46
CA GLU A 91 -2.54 7.66 4.36
C GLU A 91 -3.04 6.41 3.65
N LYS A 92 -2.39 5.28 3.93
CA LYS A 92 -2.72 3.96 3.40
C LYS A 92 -3.28 3.07 4.51
N GLU A 93 -4.34 2.33 4.22
CA GLU A 93 -4.82 1.30 5.12
C GLU A 93 -3.92 0.06 5.08
N VAL A 94 -3.39 -0.33 6.24
CA VAL A 94 -2.56 -1.52 6.42
C VAL A 94 -3.07 -2.27 7.64
N ALA A 95 -3.56 -3.50 7.42
CA ALA A 95 -4.10 -4.36 8.48
C ALA A 95 -5.16 -3.69 9.39
N GLY A 96 -6.02 -2.83 8.81
CA GLY A 96 -7.09 -2.12 9.53
C GLY A 96 -6.66 -0.81 10.21
N PHE A 97 -5.39 -0.40 10.07
CA PHE A 97 -4.88 0.88 10.58
C PHE A 97 -4.50 1.81 9.43
N TRP A 98 -4.69 3.11 9.61
CA TRP A 98 -4.26 4.13 8.65
C TRP A 98 -2.83 4.56 8.95
N VAL A 99 -1.92 4.31 8.00
CA VAL A 99 -0.50 4.62 8.09
C VAL A 99 -0.18 5.79 7.19
N LYS A 100 0.42 6.84 7.74
CA LYS A 100 0.86 8.02 6.99
C LYS A 100 2.01 7.67 6.04
N VAL A 101 1.79 7.98 4.77
CA VAL A 101 2.77 7.82 3.69
C VAL A 101 3.79 8.97 3.80
N PRO A 102 5.09 8.70 4.03
CA PRO A 102 6.11 9.75 4.08
C PRO A 102 6.26 10.46 2.72
N CYS A 103 6.69 11.72 2.74
CA CYS A 103 7.05 12.44 1.51
C CYS A 103 8.40 11.95 1.00
N VAL A 104 8.42 11.39 -0.22
CA VAL A 104 9.63 10.93 -0.92
C VAL A 104 9.52 11.37 -2.37
N GLU A 105 10.50 12.11 -2.90
CA GLU A 105 10.50 12.60 -4.29
C GLU A 105 9.18 13.30 -4.66
N GLU A 106 8.69 14.18 -3.79
CA GLU A 106 7.41 14.91 -3.97
C GLU A 106 6.15 14.03 -4.04
N VAL A 107 6.24 12.76 -3.62
CA VAL A 107 5.10 11.85 -3.52
C VAL A 107 4.84 11.49 -2.06
N GLY A 108 3.59 11.57 -1.62
CA GLY A 108 3.16 11.18 -0.27
C GLY A 108 2.60 12.34 0.54
N SER A 109 2.92 12.38 1.84
CA SER A 109 2.48 13.47 2.71
C SER A 109 3.44 14.65 2.66
N CYS A 110 3.36 15.42 1.58
CA CYS A 110 4.27 16.54 1.28
C CYS A 110 3.67 17.92 1.61
N HIS A 111 4.55 18.88 1.93
CA HIS A 111 4.22 20.30 2.05
C HIS A 111 4.85 21.04 0.88
N TYR A 112 4.03 21.50 -0.06
CA TYR A 112 4.46 22.32 -1.17
C TYR A 112 4.36 23.79 -0.75
N GLN A 113 5.50 24.48 -0.70
CA GLN A 113 5.58 25.85 -0.20
C GLN A 113 4.91 26.85 -1.14
N ASP A 114 5.07 26.63 -2.45
CA ASP A 114 4.38 27.40 -3.47
C ASP A 114 4.07 26.54 -4.70
N ILE A 115 2.79 26.21 -4.89
CA ILE A 115 2.37 25.47 -6.09
C ILE A 115 2.41 26.33 -7.36
N CYS A 116 2.47 27.66 -7.23
CA CYS A 116 2.61 28.54 -8.38
C CYS A 116 3.98 28.38 -9.06
N ASP A 117 5.05 28.25 -8.26
CA ASP A 117 6.41 28.01 -8.77
C ASP A 117 6.50 26.65 -9.49
N ILE A 118 5.86 25.61 -8.93
CA ILE A 118 5.80 24.27 -9.54
C ILE A 118 5.05 24.31 -10.88
N LEU A 119 3.94 25.07 -10.96
CA LEU A 119 3.21 25.24 -12.21
C LEU A 119 4.05 25.95 -13.27
N ASP A 120 4.80 26.99 -12.90
CA ASP A 120 5.67 27.74 -13.82
C ASP A 120 6.90 26.91 -14.27
N GLU A 121 7.37 25.97 -13.45
CA GLU A 121 8.43 25.03 -13.82
C GLU A 121 7.94 23.96 -14.81
N LEU A 122 6.74 23.41 -14.58
CA LEU A 122 6.14 22.38 -15.44
C LEU A 122 5.58 22.97 -16.75
N ILE A 123 5.02 24.17 -16.69
CA ILE A 123 4.41 24.88 -17.82
C ILE A 123 5.07 26.26 -17.84
N PRO A 124 6.07 26.51 -18.71
CA PRO A 124 6.72 27.81 -18.74
C PRO A 124 5.75 28.94 -19.18
N PRO A 125 5.81 30.12 -18.56
CA PRO A 125 4.90 31.22 -18.86
C PRO A 125 4.99 31.65 -20.32
N GLY A 126 3.82 31.82 -20.96
CA GLY A 126 3.69 32.17 -22.37
C GLY A 126 3.41 30.99 -23.29
N GLN A 127 3.36 29.76 -22.78
CA GLN A 127 2.79 28.60 -23.46
C GLN A 127 1.28 28.48 -23.20
N ASP A 128 0.57 27.83 -24.12
CA ASP A 128 -0.83 27.48 -23.90
C ASP A 128 -0.94 26.38 -22.81
N CYS A 129 -2.01 26.42 -22.02
CA CYS A 129 -2.25 25.40 -21.02
C CYS A 129 -2.37 24.00 -21.64
N PRO A 130 -1.99 22.93 -20.92
CA PRO A 130 -2.16 21.59 -21.44
C PRO A 130 -3.65 21.23 -21.60
N GLU A 131 -3.96 20.35 -22.55
CA GLU A 131 -5.29 19.76 -22.64
C GLU A 131 -5.57 18.88 -21.40
N PRO A 132 -6.81 18.86 -20.87
CA PRO A 132 -8.04 19.47 -21.39
C PRO A 132 -8.27 20.93 -20.95
N LEU A 133 -7.35 21.55 -20.19
CA LEU A 133 -7.56 22.88 -19.62
C LEU A 133 -7.68 23.95 -20.70
N HIS A 134 -6.85 23.86 -21.74
CA HIS A 134 -6.88 24.80 -22.85
C HIS A 134 -8.21 24.76 -23.62
N THR A 135 -8.74 23.57 -23.94
CA THR A 135 -10.07 23.44 -24.58
C THR A 135 -11.18 24.16 -23.80
N TYR A 136 -11.15 24.11 -22.47
CA TYR A 136 -12.17 24.72 -21.63
C TYR A 136 -11.82 26.14 -21.14
N GLY A 137 -10.71 26.73 -21.60
CA GLY A 137 -10.27 28.07 -21.20
C GLY A 137 -9.94 28.19 -19.71
N LEU A 138 -9.52 27.08 -19.07
CA LEU A 138 -9.14 27.06 -17.67
C LEU A 138 -7.68 27.53 -17.52
N PRO A 139 -7.37 28.45 -16.59
CA PRO A 139 -6.00 28.89 -16.36
C PRO A 139 -5.17 27.77 -15.74
N CYS A 140 -3.88 27.74 -16.06
CA CYS A 140 -2.87 26.84 -15.52
C CYS A 140 -1.72 27.56 -14.81
N HIS A 141 -1.85 28.88 -14.62
CA HIS A 141 -0.85 29.73 -13.96
C HIS A 141 -1.49 30.61 -12.90
N CYS A 142 -0.72 30.93 -11.88
CA CYS A 142 -1.10 31.95 -10.93
C CYS A 142 -0.99 33.37 -11.55
N PRO A 143 -1.83 34.33 -11.10
CA PRO A 143 -2.88 34.19 -10.10
C PRO A 143 -4.20 33.63 -10.68
N PHE A 144 -4.81 32.69 -9.97
CA PHE A 144 -6.17 32.23 -10.27
C PHE A 144 -7.16 33.28 -9.75
N LYS A 145 -7.95 33.88 -10.65
CA LYS A 145 -8.88 34.96 -10.31
C LYS A 145 -10.04 34.45 -9.45
N ALA A 146 -10.68 35.36 -8.71
CA ALA A 146 -11.95 35.04 -8.06
C ALA A 146 -13.00 34.68 -9.12
N GLY A 147 -13.74 33.60 -8.91
CA GLY A 147 -14.71 33.09 -9.88
C GLY A 147 -15.09 31.64 -9.68
N GLU A 148 -15.86 31.13 -10.64
CA GLU A 148 -16.23 29.71 -10.73
C GLU A 148 -15.41 29.04 -11.83
N TYR A 149 -14.94 27.84 -11.54
CA TYR A 149 -14.14 27.01 -12.42
C TYR A 149 -14.84 25.67 -12.57
N SER A 150 -14.97 25.20 -13.81
CA SER A 150 -15.61 23.93 -14.10
C SER A 150 -14.84 23.23 -15.21
N LEU A 151 -14.36 22.03 -14.90
CA LEU A 151 -13.82 21.07 -15.83
C LEU A 151 -14.88 19.99 -16.09
N PRO A 152 -15.46 19.94 -17.29
CA PRO A 152 -16.36 18.86 -17.69
C PRO A 152 -15.64 17.51 -17.74
N GLU A 153 -16.44 16.43 -17.79
CA GLU A 153 -15.95 15.06 -17.89
C GLU A 153 -14.89 14.92 -19.00
N SER A 154 -13.66 14.63 -18.57
CA SER A 154 -12.49 14.56 -19.43
C SER A 154 -11.67 13.31 -19.10
N VAL A 155 -10.99 12.78 -20.11
CA VAL A 155 -10.17 11.57 -19.98
C VAL A 155 -8.70 11.96 -19.84
N PHE A 156 -8.04 11.38 -18.83
CA PHE A 156 -6.64 11.56 -18.49
C PHE A 156 -5.94 10.21 -18.54
N SER A 157 -4.85 10.09 -19.29
CA SER A 157 -4.06 8.86 -19.31
C SER A 157 -3.02 8.86 -18.20
N LEU A 158 -3.12 7.91 -17.26
CA LEU A 158 -2.18 7.74 -16.16
C LEU A 158 -1.00 6.88 -16.62
N PRO A 159 0.24 7.43 -16.62
CA PRO A 159 1.42 6.69 -17.06
C PRO A 159 1.79 5.59 -16.07
N LYS A 160 2.65 4.67 -16.52
CA LYS A 160 3.26 3.68 -15.63
C LYS A 160 4.24 4.42 -14.71
N MET A 161 3.95 4.44 -13.40
CA MET A 161 4.79 5.05 -12.38
C MET A 161 5.53 3.96 -11.61
N ASP A 162 6.83 4.16 -11.37
CA ASP A 162 7.64 3.26 -10.55
C ASP A 162 7.38 3.53 -9.06
N LEU A 163 6.22 3.07 -8.59
CA LEU A 163 5.81 3.23 -7.21
C LEU A 163 6.51 2.19 -6.33
N PRO A 164 7.00 2.57 -5.14
CA PRO A 164 7.51 1.61 -4.17
C PRO A 164 6.48 0.52 -3.85
N PHE A 165 6.90 -0.73 -3.64
CA PHE A 165 6.00 -1.87 -3.38
C PHE A 165 5.01 -1.64 -2.22
N TRP A 166 5.36 -0.80 -1.25
CA TRP A 166 4.51 -0.46 -0.12
C TRP A 166 3.36 0.50 -0.50
N LEU A 167 3.45 1.20 -1.64
CA LEU A 167 2.44 2.14 -2.17
C LEU A 167 1.53 1.51 -3.25
N THR A 168 1.54 0.18 -3.36
CA THR A 168 0.71 -0.61 -4.29
C THR A 168 -0.75 -0.70 -3.85
N ASN A 169 -1.58 -1.45 -4.58
CA ASN A 169 -3.01 -1.69 -4.36
C ASN A 169 -3.45 -1.63 -2.89
N GLY A 170 -4.47 -0.84 -2.60
CA GLY A 170 -5.00 -0.68 -1.25
C GLY A 170 -6.01 0.45 -1.14
N GLN A 171 -6.52 0.66 0.07
CA GLN A 171 -7.36 1.81 0.37
C GLN A 171 -6.49 2.99 0.80
N TYR A 172 -6.80 4.15 0.23
CA TYR A 172 -6.12 5.40 0.52
C TYR A 172 -7.11 6.43 1.03
N ARG A 173 -6.61 7.37 1.84
CA ARG A 173 -7.30 8.62 2.15
C ARG A 173 -6.32 9.77 1.98
N VAL A 174 -6.82 10.83 1.38
CA VAL A 174 -6.08 12.07 1.11
C VAL A 174 -6.75 13.18 1.89
N HIS A 175 -5.94 14.04 2.50
CA HIS A 175 -6.34 15.27 3.13
C HIS A 175 -5.44 16.40 2.60
N GLY A 176 -6.03 17.37 1.92
CA GLY A 176 -5.35 18.50 1.30
C GLY A 176 -5.83 19.82 1.91
N VAL A 177 -4.90 20.69 2.29
CA VAL A 177 -5.18 22.05 2.80
C VAL A 177 -4.39 23.05 1.96
N MET A 178 -5.06 24.09 1.48
CA MET A 178 -4.46 25.18 0.72
C MET A 178 -4.38 26.44 1.58
N GLU A 179 -3.22 27.09 1.62
CA GLU A 179 -2.94 28.25 2.48
C GLU A 179 -2.34 29.40 1.67
N ASN A 180 -2.62 30.64 2.08
CA ASN A 180 -1.96 31.81 1.53
C ASN A 180 -0.61 32.09 2.24
N SER A 181 0.08 33.13 1.78
CA SER A 181 1.33 33.63 2.38
C SER A 181 1.27 33.95 3.88
N ASP A 182 0.09 34.22 4.43
CA ASP A 182 -0.11 34.55 5.85
C ASP A 182 -0.40 33.31 6.70
N GLY A 183 -0.38 32.11 6.09
CA GLY A 183 -0.81 30.86 6.74
C GLY A 183 -2.31 30.77 6.95
N LYS A 184 -3.10 31.60 6.26
CA LYS A 184 -4.57 31.52 6.30
C LYS A 184 -5.02 30.43 5.33
N GLU A 185 -5.76 29.46 5.87
CA GLU A 185 -6.47 28.44 5.09
C GLU A 185 -7.42 29.11 4.09
N LEU A 186 -7.25 28.74 2.82
CA LEU A 186 -8.08 29.17 1.70
C LEU A 186 -9.10 28.10 1.32
N GLY A 187 -8.80 26.82 1.57
CA GLY A 187 -9.71 25.70 1.35
C GLY A 187 -9.11 24.37 1.80
N CYS A 188 -9.98 23.38 2.05
CA CYS A 188 -9.59 22.07 2.56
C CYS A 188 -10.50 20.97 2.00
N LEU A 189 -9.88 19.87 1.58
CA LEU A 189 -10.54 18.67 1.04
C LEU A 189 -10.06 17.41 1.76
N LYS A 190 -10.99 16.51 2.11
CA LYS A 190 -10.65 15.20 2.69
C LYS A 190 -11.62 14.10 2.25
N LYS A 191 -11.27 12.85 2.56
CA LYS A 191 -12.18 11.70 2.45
C LYS A 191 -13.38 11.87 3.40
N LYS A 192 -14.59 11.68 2.88
CA LYS A 192 -15.82 11.69 3.69
C LYS A 192 -16.00 10.36 4.43
N GLU A 193 -16.32 10.42 5.72
CA GLU A 193 -16.59 9.23 6.53
C GLU A 193 -18.04 8.76 6.38
N THR A 194 -18.24 7.52 5.93
CA THR A 194 -19.58 6.90 5.89
C THR A 194 -19.94 6.37 7.29
N LYS A 195 -20.85 7.04 8.00
CA LYS A 195 -21.37 6.51 9.27
C LYS A 195 -22.44 5.45 8.99
N ASN A 196 -22.20 4.21 9.45
CA ASN A 196 -23.20 3.15 9.42
C ASN A 196 -24.16 3.33 10.61
N GLU A 197 -25.38 3.79 10.36
CA GLU A 197 -26.41 3.95 11.38
C GLU A 197 -27.28 2.66 11.44
N THR A 198 -27.01 1.79 12.40
CA THR A 198 -27.77 0.54 12.62
C THR A 198 -28.99 0.81 13.49
N THR A 199 -30.16 1.04 12.90
CA THR A 199 -31.45 1.05 13.63
C THR A 199 -31.88 -0.38 13.99
N LEU A 200 -31.77 -0.73 15.28
CA LEU A 200 -32.48 -1.86 15.89
C LEU A 200 -33.97 -1.53 15.97
N LYS A 201 -34.83 -2.34 15.34
CA LYS A 201 -36.28 -2.33 15.57
C LYS A 201 -36.65 -3.50 16.48
N GLU A 202 -37.14 -3.17 17.66
CA GLU A 202 -37.82 -4.08 18.59
C GLU A 202 -39.11 -4.62 17.94
N ILE A 203 -39.38 -5.92 18.12
CA ILE A 203 -40.67 -6.53 17.83
C ILE A 203 -41.27 -7.03 19.15
N ASN A 204 -42.32 -6.34 19.59
CA ASN A 204 -43.29 -6.81 20.58
C ASN A 204 -44.39 -7.63 19.88
N ASN A 205 -44.81 -8.76 20.47
CA ASN A 205 -46.22 -9.05 20.86
C ASN A 205 -46.48 -10.54 21.17
N THR A 206 -46.76 -10.79 22.46
CA THR A 206 -47.88 -11.52 23.12
C THR A 206 -48.74 -12.62 22.48
N HIS A 207 -49.22 -13.48 23.41
CA HIS A 207 -50.42 -14.37 23.46
C HIS A 207 -50.22 -15.84 23.04
N ASP A 208 -50.75 -16.89 23.71
CA ASP A 208 -51.62 -17.06 24.89
C ASP A 208 -51.65 -18.55 25.29
N GLY A 209 -52.14 -18.88 26.49
CA GLY A 209 -52.85 -20.15 26.74
C GLY A 209 -52.16 -21.25 27.55
N GLY A 210 -52.51 -21.35 28.84
CA GLY A 210 -52.09 -22.42 29.75
C GLY A 210 -53.02 -23.63 29.82
N GLY A 211 -52.53 -24.72 30.44
CA GLY A 211 -53.30 -25.91 30.84
C GLY A 211 -52.49 -26.78 31.81
N LYS A 212 -53.13 -27.21 32.91
CA LYS A 212 -52.52 -27.68 34.19
C LYS A 212 -52.53 -29.22 34.33
N CYS A 213 -51.59 -29.72 35.13
CA CYS A 213 -51.21 -31.11 35.46
C CYS A 213 -52.29 -32.05 36.05
N THR A 214 -52.06 -33.38 35.93
CA THR A 214 -52.26 -34.39 37.00
C THR A 214 -51.30 -35.59 36.87
N SER A 215 -50.77 -36.05 38.01
CA SER A 215 -49.92 -37.24 38.33
C SER A 215 -50.77 -38.52 38.53
N ALA A 216 -50.33 -39.79 38.64
CA ALA A 216 -49.06 -40.53 38.71
C ALA A 216 -49.34 -42.05 38.48
N GLU A 217 -48.27 -42.83 38.23
CA GLU A 217 -47.94 -44.18 38.73
C GLU A 217 -47.49 -45.24 37.69
N LYS A 218 -46.39 -45.94 38.06
CA LYS A 218 -45.48 -46.77 37.25
C LYS A 218 -45.92 -48.23 37.15
N GLY A 219 -45.87 -48.78 35.93
CA GLY A 219 -45.66 -50.20 35.61
C GLY A 219 -44.77 -50.27 34.36
N PHE A 220 -43.94 -51.30 34.19
CA PHE A 220 -42.98 -51.39 33.07
C PHE A 220 -43.73 -51.56 31.75
N ASP A 221 -43.69 -50.53 30.91
CA ASP A 221 -44.68 -50.28 29.86
C ASP A 221 -43.98 -50.03 28.51
N PRO A 222 -44.37 -50.68 27.39
CA PRO A 222 -43.91 -50.29 26.05
C PRO A 222 -44.16 -48.80 25.76
N GLU A 223 -45.12 -48.16 26.42
CA GLU A 223 -45.36 -46.72 26.39
C GLU A 223 -44.16 -45.92 26.98
N SER A 224 -43.46 -46.44 28.00
CA SER A 224 -42.26 -45.77 28.55
C SER A 224 -41.04 -45.85 27.62
N LEU A 225 -40.95 -46.90 26.80
CA LEU A 225 -39.91 -47.03 25.78
C LEU A 225 -40.22 -46.11 24.59
N LEU A 226 -41.50 -46.01 24.21
CA LEU A 226 -41.98 -45.09 23.19
C LEU A 226 -41.74 -43.63 23.61
N GLU A 227 -42.08 -43.26 24.84
CA GLU A 227 -41.79 -41.93 25.41
C GLU A 227 -40.29 -41.62 25.40
N LYS A 228 -39.44 -42.62 25.70
CA LYS A 228 -37.98 -42.47 25.62
C LYS A 228 -37.53 -42.18 24.20
N TYR A 229 -38.05 -42.89 23.20
CA TYR A 229 -37.70 -42.65 21.79
C TYR A 229 -38.28 -41.33 21.24
N GLU A 230 -39.52 -40.98 21.59
CA GLU A 230 -40.12 -39.70 21.22
C GLU A 230 -39.36 -38.52 21.81
N TRP A 231 -38.92 -38.64 23.07
CA TRP A 231 -38.12 -37.62 23.71
C TRP A 231 -36.74 -37.50 23.06
N GLN A 232 -36.09 -38.62 22.72
CA GLN A 232 -34.83 -38.63 21.97
C GLN A 232 -34.96 -37.97 20.59
N LEU A 233 -36.06 -38.20 19.87
CA LEU A 233 -36.35 -37.55 18.58
C LEU A 233 -36.60 -36.05 18.72
N LYS A 234 -37.29 -35.60 19.78
CA LYS A 234 -37.51 -34.17 20.06
C LYS A 234 -36.20 -33.44 20.37
N VAL A 235 -35.27 -34.07 21.08
CA VAL A 235 -33.94 -33.50 21.34
C VAL A 235 -33.17 -33.37 20.02
N LEU A 236 -33.21 -34.40 19.17
CA LEU A 236 -32.55 -34.39 17.87
C LEU A 236 -33.10 -33.28 16.95
N ASP A 237 -34.41 -33.10 16.90
CA ASP A 237 -35.07 -32.04 16.11
C ASP A 237 -34.62 -30.64 16.55
N LYS A 238 -34.53 -30.40 17.85
CA LYS A 238 -34.02 -29.14 18.41
C LYS A 238 -32.55 -28.88 18.06
N VAL A 239 -31.71 -29.92 18.09
CA VAL A 239 -30.29 -29.80 17.70
C VAL A 239 -30.15 -29.49 16.20
N LEU A 240 -30.98 -30.12 15.36
CA LEU A 240 -30.99 -29.85 13.92
C LEU A 240 -31.50 -28.43 13.60
N ALA A 241 -32.53 -27.96 14.34
CA ALA A 241 -33.14 -26.64 14.15
C ALA A 241 -32.34 -25.45 14.73
N ALA A 242 -31.37 -25.69 15.62
CA ALA A 242 -30.55 -24.64 16.22
C ALA A 242 -29.69 -23.91 15.16
N SER A 243 -29.49 -22.60 15.34
CA SER A 243 -28.91 -21.74 14.31
C SER A 243 -27.39 -21.61 14.38
N GLY A 244 -26.78 -21.96 15.52
CA GLY A 244 -25.34 -21.79 15.79
C GLY A 244 -24.67 -23.01 16.43
N ASN A 245 -23.35 -23.15 16.21
CA ASN A 245 -22.55 -24.26 16.74
C ASN A 245 -22.50 -24.31 18.27
N GLU A 246 -22.50 -23.15 18.94
CA GLU A 246 -22.47 -23.08 20.40
C GLU A 246 -23.79 -23.57 21.02
N GLU A 247 -24.91 -23.15 20.42
CA GLU A 247 -26.27 -23.56 20.81
C GLU A 247 -26.46 -25.08 20.65
N ARG A 248 -25.98 -25.64 19.53
CA ARG A 248 -25.97 -27.10 19.30
C ARG A 248 -25.11 -27.86 20.30
N ASN A 249 -23.91 -27.37 20.60
CA ASN A 249 -22.99 -28.02 21.55
C ASN A 249 -23.53 -28.01 22.99
N GLN A 250 -24.20 -26.94 23.40
CA GLN A 250 -24.83 -26.86 24.71
C GLN A 250 -25.99 -27.86 24.84
N LEU A 251 -26.86 -27.94 23.82
CA LEU A 251 -27.96 -28.90 23.77
C LEU A 251 -27.49 -30.37 23.78
N LEU A 252 -26.33 -30.67 23.18
CA LEU A 252 -25.72 -32.01 23.22
C LEU A 252 -25.09 -32.32 24.59
N LYS A 253 -24.47 -31.34 25.25
CA LYS A 253 -23.86 -31.49 26.59
C LYS A 253 -24.88 -31.71 27.70
N ASP A 254 -26.07 -31.10 27.59
CA ASP A 254 -27.13 -31.19 28.60
C ASP A 254 -27.81 -32.59 28.65
N HIS A 255 -27.52 -33.48 27.69
CA HIS A 255 -28.19 -34.78 27.52
C HIS A 255 -27.21 -35.97 27.42
N GLN A 256 -26.18 -36.02 28.28
CA GLN A 256 -25.07 -36.99 28.24
C GLN A 256 -25.44 -38.49 28.36
N ASP A 257 -26.65 -38.85 28.81
CA ASP A 257 -26.99 -40.23 29.21
C ASP A 257 -27.76 -41.07 28.16
N GLY A 258 -27.93 -40.57 26.93
CA GLY A 258 -28.67 -41.28 25.86
C GLY A 258 -27.77 -41.88 24.77
N GLU A 259 -27.92 -43.17 24.45
CA GLU A 259 -27.17 -43.87 23.37
C GLU A 259 -27.17 -43.11 22.03
N LEU A 260 -28.30 -42.45 21.69
CA LEU A 260 -28.43 -41.64 20.48
C LEU A 260 -27.60 -40.34 20.53
N CYS A 261 -27.52 -39.67 21.69
CA CYS A 261 -26.75 -38.44 21.87
C CYS A 261 -25.23 -38.71 21.84
N VAL A 262 -24.80 -39.87 22.33
CA VAL A 262 -23.40 -40.32 22.22
C VAL A 262 -23.03 -40.54 20.75
N LEU A 263 -23.85 -41.27 19.99
CA LEU A 263 -23.61 -41.50 18.55
C LEU A 263 -23.58 -40.19 17.74
N VAL A 264 -24.48 -39.25 18.03
CA VAL A 264 -24.52 -37.93 17.36
C VAL A 264 -23.27 -37.12 17.70
N SER A 265 -22.82 -37.16 18.96
CA SER A 265 -21.59 -36.46 19.38
C SER A 265 -20.35 -37.06 18.70
N THR A 266 -20.26 -38.40 18.63
CA THR A 266 -19.16 -39.09 17.92
C THR A 266 -19.17 -38.80 16.43
N LEU A 267 -20.32 -38.81 15.77
CA LEU A 267 -20.44 -38.44 14.36
C LEU A 267 -20.08 -36.98 14.13
N ALA A 268 -20.53 -36.08 15.00
CA ALA A 268 -20.21 -34.65 14.91
C ALA A 268 -18.70 -34.40 15.08
N GLU A 269 -18.04 -35.08 16.01
CA GLU A 269 -16.59 -35.02 16.17
C GLU A 269 -15.86 -35.57 14.94
N MET A 270 -16.23 -36.76 14.44
CA MET A 270 -15.62 -37.34 13.24
C MET A 270 -15.76 -36.40 12.04
N VAL A 271 -16.97 -35.91 11.76
CA VAL A 271 -17.23 -34.95 10.66
C VAL A 271 -16.43 -33.66 10.86
N LYS A 272 -16.37 -33.13 12.08
CA LYS A 272 -15.58 -31.93 12.38
C LYS A 272 -14.09 -32.16 12.14
N THR A 273 -13.56 -33.33 12.52
CA THR A 273 -12.14 -33.66 12.29
C THR A 273 -11.81 -33.89 10.82
N GLU A 274 -12.69 -34.59 10.09
CA GLU A 274 -12.49 -34.89 8.67
C GLU A 274 -12.62 -33.62 7.81
N THR A 275 -13.64 -32.79 8.06
CA THR A 275 -13.80 -31.49 7.37
C THR A 275 -12.67 -30.51 7.71
N ALA A 276 -12.15 -30.50 8.95
CA ALA A 276 -11.00 -29.68 9.30
C ALA A 276 -9.72 -30.18 8.62
N ALA A 277 -9.53 -31.49 8.49
CA ALA A 277 -8.39 -32.08 7.78
C ALA A 277 -8.45 -31.79 6.27
N GLU A 278 -9.61 -31.93 5.64
CA GLU A 278 -9.82 -31.58 4.23
C GLU A 278 -9.59 -30.09 3.97
N LEU A 279 -10.14 -29.22 4.81
CA LEU A 279 -9.96 -27.77 4.68
C LEU A 279 -8.49 -27.35 4.85
N ASN A 280 -7.79 -27.94 5.83
CA ASN A 280 -6.36 -27.69 6.04
C ASN A 280 -5.53 -28.17 4.85
N ALA A 281 -5.83 -29.35 4.29
CA ALA A 281 -5.12 -29.86 3.11
C ALA A 281 -5.34 -28.98 1.87
N VAL A 282 -6.56 -28.45 1.66
CA VAL A 282 -6.85 -27.49 0.59
C VAL A 282 -6.09 -26.17 0.82
N TYR A 283 -6.10 -25.64 2.04
CA TYR A 283 -5.38 -24.42 2.39
C TYR A 283 -3.87 -24.57 2.19
N GLU A 284 -3.27 -25.67 2.66
CA GLU A 284 -1.85 -25.97 2.46
C GLU A 284 -1.48 -26.08 0.98
N ASN A 285 -2.31 -26.77 0.18
CA ASN A 285 -2.10 -26.88 -1.27
C ASN A 285 -2.22 -25.52 -1.96
N GLN A 286 -3.18 -24.68 -1.55
CA GLN A 286 -3.37 -23.34 -2.12
C GLN A 286 -2.20 -22.41 -1.76
N VAL A 287 -1.74 -22.42 -0.52
CA VAL A 287 -0.55 -21.66 -0.07
C VAL A 287 0.69 -22.12 -0.81
N LYS A 288 0.89 -23.43 -0.96
CA LYS A 288 2.02 -23.99 -1.70
C LYS A 288 2.00 -23.60 -3.18
N SER A 289 0.85 -23.74 -3.84
CA SER A 289 0.70 -23.37 -5.25
C SER A 289 0.92 -21.87 -5.48
N SER A 290 0.38 -21.02 -4.60
CA SER A 290 0.58 -19.57 -4.65
C SER A 290 2.04 -19.19 -4.41
N MET A 291 2.73 -19.84 -3.47
CA MET A 291 4.15 -19.61 -3.19
C MET A 291 5.02 -20.00 -4.38
N GLU A 292 4.77 -21.16 -4.99
CA GLU A 292 5.50 -21.61 -6.18
C GLU A 292 5.28 -20.69 -7.39
N GLN A 293 4.07 -20.15 -7.56
CA GLN A 293 3.81 -19.18 -8.62
C GLN A 293 4.55 -17.86 -8.38
N HIS A 294 4.46 -17.32 -7.16
CA HIS A 294 5.18 -16.10 -6.80
C HIS A 294 6.70 -16.28 -6.96
N GLN A 295 7.23 -17.44 -6.55
CA GLN A 295 8.65 -17.77 -6.70
C GLN A 295 9.09 -17.79 -8.17
N ARG A 296 8.24 -18.31 -9.08
CA ARG A 296 8.52 -18.30 -10.52
C ARG A 296 8.53 -16.88 -11.09
N GLU A 297 7.54 -16.06 -10.74
CA GLU A 297 7.47 -14.66 -11.19
C GLU A 297 8.65 -13.84 -10.68
N VAL A 298 9.07 -14.05 -9.42
CA VAL A 298 10.25 -13.38 -8.85
C VAL A 298 11.54 -13.78 -9.58
N GLU A 299 11.69 -15.07 -9.92
CA GLU A 299 12.88 -15.54 -10.64
C GLU A 299 12.91 -15.02 -12.08
N GLU A 300 11.75 -14.96 -12.76
CA GLU A 300 11.63 -14.36 -14.10
C GLU A 300 11.97 -12.87 -14.08
N LEU A 301 11.44 -12.12 -13.11
CA LEU A 301 11.77 -10.70 -12.92
C LEU A 301 13.26 -10.48 -12.62
N ARG A 302 13.88 -11.36 -11.84
CA ARG A 302 15.33 -11.29 -11.56
C ARG A 302 16.16 -11.49 -12.83
N ASN A 303 15.77 -12.43 -13.69
CA ASN A 303 16.44 -12.69 -14.95
C ASN A 303 16.29 -11.51 -15.91
N LEU A 304 15.07 -10.97 -16.06
CA LEU A 304 14.81 -9.78 -16.89
C LEU A 304 15.61 -8.57 -16.40
N HIS A 305 15.61 -8.31 -15.09
CA HIS A 305 16.39 -7.22 -14.51
C HIS A 305 17.90 -7.41 -14.74
N ALA A 306 18.41 -8.64 -14.68
CA ALA A 306 19.81 -8.92 -14.99
C ALA A 306 20.15 -8.66 -16.46
N GLU A 307 19.25 -9.02 -17.39
CA GLU A 307 19.39 -8.74 -18.83
C GLU A 307 19.35 -7.25 -19.12
N GLU A 308 18.36 -6.52 -18.61
CA GLU A 308 18.24 -5.06 -18.77
C GLU A 308 19.47 -4.34 -18.21
N ARG A 309 19.92 -4.72 -17.01
CA ARG A 309 21.13 -4.13 -16.41
C ARG A 309 22.36 -4.35 -17.29
N ASN A 310 22.52 -5.55 -17.85
CA ASN A 310 23.64 -5.84 -18.74
C ASN A 310 23.53 -5.04 -20.05
N ALA A 311 22.34 -4.93 -20.65
CA ALA A 311 22.11 -4.15 -21.85
C ALA A 311 22.42 -2.65 -21.64
N VAL A 312 22.00 -2.09 -20.51
CA VAL A 312 22.30 -0.70 -20.13
C VAL A 312 23.80 -0.50 -19.94
N GLN A 313 24.48 -1.44 -19.27
CA GLN A 313 25.93 -1.38 -19.07
C GLN A 313 26.67 -1.41 -20.41
N GLU A 314 26.28 -2.29 -21.33
CA GLU A 314 26.85 -2.37 -22.68
C GLU A 314 26.64 -1.06 -23.45
N ALA A 315 25.42 -0.51 -23.45
CA ALA A 315 25.13 0.77 -24.09
C ALA A 315 25.94 1.93 -23.49
N TYR A 316 26.07 1.98 -22.16
CA TYR A 316 26.89 2.97 -21.47
C TYR A 316 28.36 2.89 -21.90
N THR A 317 28.96 1.69 -21.88
CA THR A 317 30.36 1.52 -22.28
C THR A 317 30.60 1.84 -23.76
N ALA A 318 29.63 1.58 -24.63
CA ALA A 318 29.69 1.95 -26.03
C ALA A 318 29.71 3.48 -26.19
N VAL A 319 28.81 4.21 -25.52
CA VAL A 319 28.77 5.68 -25.54
C VAL A 319 30.04 6.28 -24.93
N GLU A 320 30.52 5.73 -23.80
CA GLU A 320 31.76 6.16 -23.17
C GLU A 320 32.97 6.03 -24.12
N SER A 321 33.08 4.90 -24.81
CA SER A 321 34.16 4.65 -25.77
C SER A 321 34.10 5.61 -26.97
N ALA A 322 32.91 5.86 -27.51
CA ALA A 322 32.71 6.81 -28.61
C ALA A 322 33.05 8.24 -28.20
N LEU A 323 32.71 8.64 -26.96
CA LEU A 323 33.04 9.96 -26.45
C LEU A 323 34.56 10.12 -26.23
N LYS A 324 35.22 9.09 -25.71
CA LYS A 324 36.68 9.06 -25.58
C LYS A 324 37.37 9.25 -26.93
N GLU A 325 36.89 8.57 -27.98
CA GLU A 325 37.41 8.72 -29.34
C GLU A 325 37.26 10.17 -29.85
N GLN A 326 36.10 10.80 -29.66
CA GLN A 326 35.89 12.22 -30.03
C GLN A 326 36.82 13.17 -29.27
N ILE A 327 37.05 12.93 -27.97
CA ILE A 327 37.97 13.74 -27.16
C ILE A 327 39.41 13.61 -27.70
N GLU A 328 39.84 12.40 -28.05
CA GLU A 328 41.17 12.17 -28.62
C GLU A 328 41.35 12.87 -29.97
N GLU A 329 40.34 12.79 -30.86
CA GLU A 329 40.33 13.49 -32.15
C GLU A 329 40.44 15.00 -31.96
N LEU A 330 39.57 15.58 -31.11
CA LEU A 330 39.56 17.02 -30.85
C LEU A 330 40.86 17.49 -30.20
N THR A 331 41.45 16.66 -29.34
CA THR A 331 42.75 16.92 -28.73
C THR A 331 43.88 16.91 -29.77
N ALA A 332 43.82 16.01 -30.75
CA ALA A 332 44.79 15.97 -31.84
C ALA A 332 44.69 17.22 -32.73
N ASP A 333 43.47 17.65 -33.07
CA ASP A 333 43.21 18.86 -33.84
C ASP A 333 43.70 20.12 -33.12
N LEU A 334 43.48 20.22 -31.80
CA LEU A 334 44.01 21.32 -30.99
C LEU A 334 45.53 21.36 -30.99
N LYS A 335 46.20 20.21 -30.90
CA LYS A 335 47.68 20.14 -30.99
C LYS A 335 48.18 20.58 -32.36
N LEU A 336 47.55 20.11 -33.44
CA LEU A 336 47.89 20.51 -34.81
C LEU A 336 47.73 22.02 -34.98
N PHE A 337 46.59 22.56 -34.56
CA PHE A 337 46.30 23.98 -34.63
C PHE A 337 47.33 24.81 -33.85
N THR A 338 47.70 24.37 -32.65
CA THR A 338 48.69 25.05 -31.81
C THR A 338 50.08 25.03 -32.44
N ALA A 339 50.51 23.91 -33.02
CA ALA A 339 51.78 23.80 -33.73
C ALA A 339 51.80 24.71 -34.99
N LEU A 340 50.67 24.82 -35.69
CA LEU A 340 50.54 25.70 -36.85
C LEU A 340 50.64 27.17 -36.43
N LYS A 341 49.96 27.55 -35.34
CA LYS A 341 50.04 28.89 -34.73
C LYS A 341 51.46 29.24 -34.31
N GLN A 342 52.19 28.29 -33.72
CA GLN A 342 53.60 28.45 -33.35
C GLN A 342 54.47 28.70 -34.59
N ARG A 343 54.30 27.89 -35.64
CA ARG A 343 55.05 28.03 -36.91
C ARG A 343 54.79 29.37 -37.60
N VAL A 344 53.56 29.87 -37.53
CA VAL A 344 53.20 31.20 -38.04
C VAL A 344 53.87 32.31 -37.21
N LYS A 345 53.95 32.17 -35.88
CA LYS A 345 54.64 33.14 -35.02
C LYS A 345 56.16 33.15 -35.24
N GLU A 346 56.76 31.98 -35.44
CA GLU A 346 58.20 31.81 -35.69
C GLU A 346 58.60 32.13 -37.15
N SER A 347 57.61 32.24 -38.03
CA SER A 347 57.80 32.58 -39.43
C SER A 347 58.48 33.95 -39.58
N THR A 348 59.59 33.96 -40.32
CA THR A 348 60.27 35.19 -40.69
C THR A 348 59.53 35.95 -41.80
N LEU A 349 58.44 35.40 -42.35
CA LEU A 349 57.67 35.97 -43.45
C LEU A 349 57.30 37.43 -43.19
N LYS A 350 56.79 37.75 -42.00
CA LYS A 350 56.44 39.13 -41.63
C LYS A 350 57.67 40.04 -41.61
N ARG A 351 58.78 39.56 -41.06
CA ARG A 351 60.07 40.29 -40.96
C ARG A 351 60.70 40.50 -42.35
N ASP A 352 60.66 39.49 -43.20
CA ASP A 352 61.25 39.50 -44.53
C ASP A 352 60.40 40.32 -45.51
N LEU A 353 59.07 40.28 -45.41
CA LEU A 353 58.14 41.14 -46.13
C LEU A 353 58.38 42.62 -45.79
N GLN A 354 58.52 42.94 -44.50
CA GLN A 354 58.79 44.31 -44.05
C GLN A 354 60.18 44.81 -44.46
N ARG A 355 61.19 43.93 -44.49
CA ARG A 355 62.51 44.24 -45.04
C ARG A 355 62.44 44.47 -46.55
N ASN A 356 61.68 43.67 -47.30
CA ASN A 356 61.53 43.81 -48.75
C ASN A 356 60.87 45.15 -49.13
N ILE A 357 59.81 45.54 -48.43
CA ILE A 357 59.12 46.84 -48.57
C ILE A 357 60.09 48.01 -48.33
N GLN A 358 60.96 47.91 -47.32
CA GLN A 358 61.97 48.94 -47.02
C GLN A 358 63.09 49.01 -48.06
N THR A 359 63.40 47.90 -48.74
CA THR A 359 64.56 47.80 -49.64
C THR A 359 64.19 48.09 -51.09
N HIS A 360 62.97 47.76 -51.51
CA HIS A 360 62.51 47.86 -52.89
C HIS A 360 61.33 48.83 -53.11
N GLY A 361 60.86 49.49 -52.05
CA GLY A 361 59.65 50.32 -52.07
C GLY A 361 58.38 49.48 -51.92
N SER A 362 57.22 50.15 -51.78
CA SER A 362 55.94 49.43 -51.61
C SER A 362 55.71 48.48 -52.80
N PRO A 363 55.52 47.17 -52.54
CA PRO A 363 55.20 46.24 -53.60
C PRO A 363 53.82 46.65 -54.14
N GLY A 364 53.77 47.08 -55.40
CA GLY A 364 52.61 47.76 -55.98
C GLY A 364 51.27 47.01 -55.80
N GLU A 365 50.16 47.73 -55.97
CA GLU A 365 48.74 47.41 -55.69
C GLU A 365 48.36 45.92 -55.53
N PHE A 366 48.87 45.02 -56.37
CA PHE A 366 48.66 43.58 -56.26
C PHE A 366 49.08 42.98 -54.90
N TRP A 367 50.25 43.35 -54.36
CA TRP A 367 50.74 42.80 -53.09
C TRP A 367 50.09 43.45 -51.87
N GLU A 368 49.67 44.70 -51.99
CA GLU A 368 48.85 45.38 -50.98
C GLU A 368 47.46 44.71 -50.88
N GLN A 369 46.84 44.36 -52.02
CA GLN A 369 45.60 43.58 -52.05
C GLN A 369 45.73 42.19 -51.42
N GLU A 370 46.83 41.48 -51.69
CA GLU A 370 47.03 40.16 -51.11
C GLU A 370 47.26 40.23 -49.58
N GLN A 371 47.93 41.28 -49.09
CA GLN A 371 48.07 41.52 -47.65
C GLN A 371 46.73 41.85 -46.98
N GLU A 372 45.89 42.69 -47.60
CA GLU A 372 44.55 42.99 -47.09
C GLU A 372 43.64 41.75 -47.08
N SER A 373 43.68 40.94 -48.14
CA SER A 373 42.95 39.67 -48.23
C SER A 373 43.37 38.70 -47.10
N LEU A 374 44.68 38.55 -46.86
CA LEU A 374 45.19 37.71 -45.77
C LEU A 374 44.82 38.25 -44.39
N LEU A 375 44.78 39.58 -44.21
CA LEU A 375 44.38 40.20 -42.95
C LEU A 375 42.93 39.85 -42.59
N ILE A 376 42.01 39.92 -43.56
CA ILE A 376 40.60 39.55 -43.37
C ILE A 376 40.48 38.08 -42.98
N VAL A 377 41.21 37.18 -43.66
CA VAL A 377 41.19 35.74 -43.34
C VAL A 377 41.74 35.47 -41.94
N ILE A 378 42.79 36.18 -41.51
CA ILE A 378 43.35 36.08 -40.16
C ILE A 378 42.35 36.59 -39.12
N GLU A 379 41.67 37.70 -39.39
CA GLU A 379 40.67 38.28 -38.50
C GLU A 379 39.48 37.32 -38.32
N MET A 380 38.95 36.77 -39.42
CA MET A 380 37.91 35.74 -39.39
C MET A 380 38.34 34.48 -38.62
N LYS A 381 39.59 34.01 -38.82
CA LYS A 381 40.11 32.86 -38.04
C LYS A 381 40.32 33.20 -36.57
N SER A 382 40.69 34.43 -36.25
CA SER A 382 40.85 34.92 -34.88
C SER A 382 39.51 34.97 -34.16
N GLU A 383 38.46 35.46 -34.84
CA GLU A 383 37.10 35.48 -34.31
C GLU A 383 36.56 34.06 -34.06
N ARG A 384 36.78 33.13 -35.02
CA ARG A 384 36.39 31.72 -34.84
C ARG A 384 37.14 31.03 -33.70
N LEU A 385 38.42 31.37 -33.48
CA LEU A 385 39.18 30.89 -32.32
C LEU A 385 38.66 31.44 -31.01
N GLN A 386 38.27 32.71 -30.99
CA GLN A 386 37.67 33.33 -29.82
C GLN A 386 36.32 32.69 -29.48
N GLU A 387 35.51 32.36 -30.50
CA GLU A 387 34.26 31.64 -30.34
C GLU A 387 34.50 30.24 -29.76
N GLN A 388 35.44 29.46 -30.31
CA GLN A 388 35.81 28.15 -29.77
C GLN A 388 36.36 28.24 -28.34
N GLY A 389 37.15 29.27 -28.02
CA GLY A 389 37.64 29.52 -26.66
C GLY A 389 36.53 29.89 -25.66
N SER A 390 35.41 30.46 -26.14
CA SER A 390 34.22 30.66 -25.29
C SER A 390 33.50 29.34 -24.98
N LYS A 391 33.36 28.47 -25.98
CA LYS A 391 32.74 27.14 -25.83
C LYS A 391 33.57 26.23 -24.92
N LEU A 392 34.90 26.28 -25.04
CA LEU A 392 35.79 25.50 -24.16
C LEU A 392 35.63 25.90 -22.69
N ARG A 393 35.54 27.21 -22.40
CA ARG A 393 35.29 27.70 -21.02
C ARG A 393 33.94 27.29 -20.47
N GLN A 394 32.90 27.26 -21.31
CA GLN A 394 31.59 26.74 -20.91
C GLN A 394 31.67 25.24 -20.59
N MET A 395 32.42 24.47 -21.38
CA MET A 395 32.63 23.05 -21.14
C MET A 395 33.44 22.78 -19.86
N GLU A 396 34.49 23.57 -19.58
CA GLU A 396 35.23 23.51 -18.32
C GLU A 396 34.32 23.74 -17.10
N ALA A 397 33.41 24.72 -17.17
CA ALA A 397 32.44 24.98 -16.11
C ALA A 397 31.42 23.83 -15.93
N LEU A 398 31.05 23.14 -17.01
CA LEU A 398 30.18 21.95 -16.93
C LEU A 398 30.91 20.76 -16.28
N VAL A 399 32.18 20.57 -16.59
CA VAL A 399 33.01 19.52 -15.95
C VAL A 399 33.13 19.77 -14.44
N GLU A 400 33.36 21.01 -14.02
CA GLU A 400 33.42 21.36 -12.60
C GLU A 400 32.10 21.09 -11.87
N LYS A 401 30.96 21.41 -12.51
CA LYS A 401 29.64 21.06 -11.98
C LYS A 401 29.40 19.56 -11.91
N ASN A 402 29.79 18.80 -12.94
CA ASN A 402 29.67 17.34 -12.93
C ASN A 402 30.49 16.72 -11.81
N LEU A 403 31.73 17.18 -11.58
CA LEU A 403 32.54 16.73 -10.45
C LEU A 403 31.87 17.03 -9.10
N ALA A 404 31.28 18.22 -8.94
CA ALA A 404 30.55 18.56 -7.72
C ALA A 404 29.31 17.67 -7.51
N LEU A 405 28.61 17.32 -8.58
CA LEU A 405 27.47 16.39 -8.53
C LEU A 405 27.93 14.97 -8.19
N GLU A 406 29.06 14.50 -8.75
CA GLU A 406 29.65 13.20 -8.40
C GLU A 406 30.00 13.13 -6.89
N ASP A 407 30.60 14.18 -6.34
CA ASP A 407 30.88 14.28 -4.90
C ASP A 407 29.58 14.24 -4.07
N GLN A 408 28.53 14.91 -4.52
CA GLN A 408 27.22 14.90 -3.84
C GLN A 408 26.58 13.50 -3.86
N VAL A 409 26.68 12.78 -4.97
CA VAL A 409 26.20 11.39 -5.08
C VAL A 409 26.97 10.48 -4.13
N LEU A 410 28.29 10.59 -4.07
CA LEU A 410 29.11 9.83 -3.12
C LEU A 410 28.70 10.11 -1.66
N GLN A 411 28.43 11.36 -1.32
CA GLN A 411 27.98 11.73 0.01
C GLN A 411 26.61 11.11 0.35
N VAL A 412 25.65 11.14 -0.58
CA VAL A 412 24.33 10.52 -0.39
C VAL A 412 24.46 8.99 -0.27
N LEU A 413 25.31 8.35 -1.07
CA LEU A 413 25.59 6.90 -0.95
C LEU A 413 26.16 6.55 0.43
N GLN A 414 27.09 7.37 0.94
CA GLN A 414 27.64 7.16 2.28
C GLN A 414 26.58 7.35 3.38
N GLN A 415 25.69 8.32 3.24
CA GLN A 415 24.56 8.51 4.17
C GLN A 415 23.59 7.33 4.13
N ASN A 416 23.32 6.77 2.95
CA ASN A 416 22.47 5.58 2.80
C ASN A 416 23.08 4.36 3.48
N GLU A 417 24.40 4.16 3.37
CA GLU A 417 25.07 3.05 4.06
C GLU A 417 25.03 3.21 5.59
N ASP A 418 25.22 4.42 6.10
CA ASP A 418 25.09 4.70 7.54
C ASP A 418 23.65 4.45 8.05
N LEU A 419 22.64 4.86 7.27
CA LEU A 419 21.24 4.55 7.59
C LEU A 419 20.98 3.05 7.59
N ARG A 420 21.54 2.31 6.63
CA ARG A 420 21.42 0.85 6.55
C ARG A 420 21.99 0.18 7.79
N VAL A 421 23.18 0.58 8.23
CA VAL A 421 23.78 0.08 9.48
C VAL A 421 22.91 0.41 10.69
N ARG A 422 22.29 1.60 10.74
CA ARG A 422 21.34 1.95 11.81
C ARG A 422 20.10 1.06 11.79
N ILE A 423 19.57 0.73 10.62
CA ILE A 423 18.43 -0.18 10.47
C ILE A 423 18.79 -1.58 10.99
N ASP A 424 19.96 -2.13 10.63
CA ASP A 424 20.41 -3.45 11.10
C ASP A 424 20.55 -3.50 12.63
N ASN A 425 21.03 -2.41 13.24
CA ASN A 425 21.08 -2.27 14.69
C ASN A 425 19.67 -2.27 15.33
N TYR A 426 18.71 -1.52 14.75
CA TYR A 426 17.33 -1.53 15.24
C TYR A 426 16.65 -2.89 15.06
N GLN A 427 16.90 -3.60 13.95
CA GLN A 427 16.41 -4.96 13.75
C GLN A 427 16.94 -5.91 14.83
N THR A 428 18.22 -5.80 15.18
CA THR A 428 18.82 -6.59 16.27
C THR A 428 18.14 -6.29 17.60
N LEU A 429 17.87 -5.02 17.89
CA LEU A 429 17.16 -4.60 19.11
C LEU A 429 15.71 -5.15 19.13
N ILE A 430 14.99 -5.10 18.01
CA ILE A 430 13.63 -5.64 17.88
C ILE A 430 13.64 -7.15 18.13
N HIS A 431 14.61 -7.89 17.58
CA HIS A 431 14.75 -9.32 17.85
C HIS A 431 15.00 -9.61 19.33
N GLN A 432 15.84 -8.80 19.98
CA GLN A 432 16.11 -8.93 21.41
C GLN A 432 14.86 -8.67 22.25
N LEU A 433 14.12 -7.58 21.98
CA LEU A 433 12.88 -7.26 22.69
C LEU A 433 11.80 -8.34 22.47
N SER A 434 11.67 -8.86 21.25
CA SER A 434 10.73 -9.94 20.92
C SER A 434 11.06 -11.21 21.73
N LYS A 435 12.35 -11.52 21.88
CA LYS A 435 12.80 -12.63 22.72
C LYS A 435 12.44 -12.40 24.20
N GLU A 436 12.74 -11.23 24.74
CA GLU A 436 12.40 -10.88 26.13
C GLU A 436 10.88 -10.90 26.37
N GLN A 437 10.07 -10.45 25.42
CA GLN A 437 8.62 -10.51 25.48
C GLN A 437 8.11 -11.95 25.54
N ASN A 438 8.65 -12.85 24.72
CA ASN A 438 8.29 -14.27 24.74
C ASN A 438 8.67 -14.94 26.06
N GLU A 439 9.86 -14.66 26.59
CA GLU A 439 10.32 -15.19 27.88
C GLU A 439 9.42 -14.71 29.05
N LEU A 440 9.03 -13.44 29.04
CA LEU A 440 8.09 -12.88 30.02
C LEU A 440 6.69 -13.49 29.91
N GLN A 441 6.20 -13.73 28.70
CA GLN A 441 4.90 -14.34 28.48
C GLN A 441 4.88 -15.80 28.98
N GLU A 442 5.93 -16.57 28.70
CA GLU A 442 6.07 -17.93 29.21
C GLU A 442 6.14 -17.96 30.76
N ALA A 443 6.87 -17.02 31.36
CA ALA A 443 6.93 -16.88 32.81
C ALA A 443 5.56 -16.53 33.41
N LEU A 444 4.81 -15.64 32.77
CA LEU A 444 3.45 -15.28 33.18
C LEU A 444 2.51 -16.47 33.11
N GLU A 445 2.51 -17.24 32.02
CA GLU A 445 1.70 -18.46 31.88
C GLU A 445 2.02 -19.46 32.99
N LYS A 446 3.30 -19.71 33.28
CA LYS A 446 3.72 -20.57 34.40
C LYS A 446 3.18 -20.07 35.75
N GLN A 447 3.24 -18.76 36.00
CA GLN A 447 2.72 -18.17 37.23
C GLN A 447 1.20 -18.29 37.33
N THR A 448 0.47 -18.08 36.22
CA THR A 448 -1.00 -18.25 36.20
C THR A 448 -1.42 -19.69 36.46
N LEU A 449 -0.73 -20.67 35.85
CA LEU A 449 -0.99 -22.09 36.09
C LEU A 449 -0.75 -22.45 37.57
N GLN A 450 0.35 -21.96 38.16
CA GLN A 450 0.64 -22.17 39.57
C GLN A 450 -0.41 -21.52 40.47
N SER A 451 -0.87 -20.30 40.15
CA SER A 451 -1.93 -19.62 40.88
C SER A 451 -3.25 -20.39 40.81
N GLN A 452 -3.63 -20.90 39.63
CA GLN A 452 -4.82 -21.72 39.46
C GLN A 452 -4.75 -23.00 40.29
N LYS A 453 -3.60 -23.68 40.28
CA LYS A 453 -3.36 -24.87 41.11
C LYS A 453 -3.53 -24.57 42.60
N LEU A 454 -2.91 -23.49 43.08
CA LEU A 454 -3.07 -23.06 44.48
C LEU A 454 -4.52 -22.68 44.82
N SER A 455 -5.26 -22.10 43.86
CA SER A 455 -6.69 -21.80 44.03
C SER A 455 -7.52 -23.08 44.16
N GLN A 456 -7.26 -24.09 43.33
CA GLN A 456 -7.92 -25.40 43.43
C GLN A 456 -7.60 -26.09 44.77
N GLU A 457 -6.34 -26.09 45.20
CA GLU A 457 -5.94 -26.64 46.50
C GLU A 457 -6.63 -25.89 47.66
N LYS A 458 -6.74 -24.56 47.56
CA LYS A 458 -7.48 -23.74 48.53
C LYS A 458 -8.96 -24.11 48.59
N GLU A 459 -9.64 -24.27 47.46
CA GLU A 459 -11.04 -24.68 47.40
C GLU A 459 -11.25 -26.09 47.96
N GLU A 460 -10.36 -27.03 47.66
CA GLU A 460 -10.39 -28.39 48.22
C GLU A 460 -10.23 -28.38 49.76
N LEU A 461 -9.30 -27.59 50.28
CA LEU A 461 -9.11 -27.41 51.72
C LEU A 461 -10.31 -26.73 52.37
N LEU A 462 -10.91 -25.72 51.72
CA LEU A 462 -12.11 -25.05 52.20
C LEU A 462 -13.29 -26.03 52.27
N PHE A 463 -13.47 -26.85 51.24
CA PHE A 463 -14.49 -27.90 51.20
C PHE A 463 -14.30 -28.89 52.37
N LYS A 464 -13.07 -29.35 52.61
CA LYS A 464 -12.74 -30.23 53.75
C LYS A 464 -13.07 -29.57 55.09
N LEU A 465 -12.80 -28.27 55.27
CA LEU A 465 -13.10 -27.55 56.51
C LEU A 465 -14.60 -27.37 56.76
N LEU A 466 -15.37 -27.05 55.71
CA LEU A 466 -16.82 -26.86 55.81
C LEU A 466 -17.54 -28.18 56.14
N HIS A 467 -17.14 -29.28 55.51
CA HIS A 467 -17.79 -30.59 55.70
C HIS A 467 -17.26 -31.36 56.93
N ARG A 468 -16.13 -30.95 57.50
CA ARG A 468 -15.68 -31.46 58.83
C ARG A 468 -16.54 -30.91 59.97
N ARG A 469 -17.32 -29.85 59.76
CA ARG A 469 -18.24 -29.30 60.77
C ARG A 469 -19.55 -30.10 60.91
N ASP A 470 -19.91 -30.93 59.93
CA ASP A 470 -21.08 -31.83 60.00
C ASP A 470 -20.77 -33.23 60.53
N SER A 471 -19.52 -33.50 60.93
CA SER A 471 -19.15 -34.71 61.68
C SER A 471 -18.40 -34.31 62.95
N CYS A 472 -19.18 -33.82 63.92
CA CYS A 472 -18.73 -33.57 65.29
C CYS A 472 -19.46 -34.51 66.25
N SER A 473 -18.90 -35.69 66.49
CA SER A 473 -18.97 -36.34 67.81
C SER A 473 -17.67 -36.01 68.53
N PHE A 474 -17.70 -34.96 69.35
CA PHE A 474 -16.58 -34.61 70.21
C PHE A 474 -16.58 -35.51 71.44
N HIS A 475 -15.65 -36.46 71.50
CA HIS A 475 -15.14 -36.94 72.78
C HIS A 475 -14.12 -35.93 73.31
N ILE A 476 -14.50 -35.27 74.39
CA ILE A 476 -13.64 -34.43 75.21
C ILE A 476 -12.63 -35.35 75.91
N ASN A 477 -11.33 -35.17 75.66
CA ASN A 477 -10.31 -35.56 76.62
C ASN A 477 -9.63 -34.30 77.16
N SER A 478 -9.90 -34.08 78.44
CA SER A 478 -9.26 -33.10 79.30
C SER A 478 -7.77 -33.45 79.46
N VAL A 479 -6.89 -32.49 79.17
CA VAL A 479 -5.52 -32.48 79.69
C VAL A 479 -5.37 -31.21 80.53
N VAL A 480 -5.16 -31.45 81.83
CA VAL A 480 -4.90 -30.48 82.91
C VAL A 480 -3.50 -29.89 82.72
N PRO A 481 -3.27 -28.61 83.09
CA PRO A 481 -2.01 -27.92 82.81
C PRO A 481 -0.93 -28.21 83.86
N ALA A 482 0.32 -28.24 83.43
CA ALA A 482 1.48 -28.11 84.31
C ALA A 482 2.35 -26.94 83.83
N GLU A 483 2.48 -25.96 84.70
CA GLU A 483 3.28 -24.76 84.61
C GLU A 483 4.80 -25.02 84.73
N VAL A 484 5.57 -24.14 84.06
CA VAL A 484 6.82 -23.48 84.50
C VAL A 484 8.08 -24.36 84.65
N SER A 485 9.13 -24.07 83.87
CA SER A 485 10.20 -23.15 84.32
C SER A 485 11.30 -22.90 83.27
N GLN A 486 11.91 -21.73 83.44
CA GLN A 486 12.98 -21.10 82.68
C GLN A 486 14.31 -21.86 82.71
N SER A 487 15.04 -21.83 81.60
CA SER A 487 16.42 -21.28 81.49
C SER A 487 16.90 -21.35 80.04
#